data_AF-A0A7U3YJB1-F1
#
_entry.id   AF-A0A7U3YJB1-F1
#
_cell.length_a   1.000
_cell.length_b   1.000
_cell.length_c   1.000
_cell.angle_alpha   90.00
_cell.angle_beta   90.00
_cell.angle_gamma   90.00
#
_symmetry.space_group_name_H-M   'P 1'
#
loop_
_entity.id
_entity.type
_entity.pdbx_description
1 polymer ?
#
loop_
_entity_poly.entity_id
_entity_poly.type
_entity_poly.pdbx_seq_one_letter_code
_entity_poly.pdbx_strand_id
1 'polypeptide(L)'
;MDTDDFSEMAREVIVRAAQVSDSLKAELGAMSMEHATEDDWLRGAWEYLQEIAEAPEEFVEFWNLEEEERVTATMISELAVDLASQVEKVLATPMAERGFEEME
;
A
#
# COMPACT_ATOMS: atom_id res chain seq x y z
N MET A 1 -7.91 5.98 11.33
CA MET A 1 -8.89 4.96 10.92
C MET A 1 -8.26 3.59 11.16
N ASP A 2 -9.01 2.50 11.36
CA ASP A 2 -8.39 1.16 11.37
C ASP A 2 -8.46 0.55 9.97
N THR A 3 -7.60 -0.43 9.69
CA THR A 3 -7.60 -1.21 8.45
C THR A 3 -8.90 -1.99 8.24
N ASP A 4 -9.68 -2.22 9.30
CA ASP A 4 -11.03 -2.81 9.25
C ASP A 4 -12.09 -1.86 8.66
N ASP A 5 -11.83 -0.56 8.58
CA ASP A 5 -12.73 0.41 7.96
C ASP A 5 -12.55 0.51 6.42
N PHE A 6 -11.56 -0.20 5.85
CA PHE A 6 -11.28 -0.18 4.42
C PHE A 6 -12.32 -0.96 3.61
N SER A 7 -12.62 -0.43 2.43
CA SER A 7 -13.24 -1.18 1.35
C SER A 7 -12.38 -2.38 0.96
N GLU A 8 -13.01 -3.38 0.35
CA GLU A 8 -12.31 -4.57 -0.17
C GLU A 8 -11.19 -4.16 -1.15
N MET A 9 -11.47 -3.17 -2.00
CA MET A 9 -10.49 -2.64 -2.95
C MET A 9 -9.30 -1.94 -2.29
N ALA A 10 -9.51 -1.20 -1.19
CA ALA A 10 -8.42 -0.57 -0.45
C ALA A 10 -7.60 -1.61 0.34
N ARG A 11 -8.28 -2.59 0.95
CA ARG A 11 -7.64 -3.71 1.66
C ARG A 11 -6.75 -4.54 0.74
N GLU A 12 -7.17 -4.75 -0.51
CA GLU A 12 -6.40 -5.45 -1.53
C GLU A 12 -5.01 -4.80 -1.78
N VAL A 13 -4.87 -3.48 -1.61
CA VAL A 13 -3.56 -2.81 -1.74
C VAL A 13 -2.59 -3.32 -0.66
N ILE A 14 -3.04 -3.44 0.59
CA ILE A 14 -2.23 -3.95 1.70
C ILE A 14 -1.94 -5.44 1.51
N VAL A 15 -2.93 -6.21 1.05
CA VAL A 15 -2.75 -7.65 0.78
C VAL A 15 -1.71 -7.88 -0.31
N ARG A 16 -1.71 -7.09 -1.38
CA ARG A 16 -0.70 -7.18 -2.44
C ARG A 16 0.68 -6.77 -1.97
N ALA A 17 0.79 -5.72 -1.15
CA ALA A 17 2.08 -5.36 -0.54
C ALA A 17 2.66 -6.54 0.26
N ALA A 18 1.84 -7.20 1.06
CA ALA A 18 2.23 -8.36 1.87
C ALA A 18 2.72 -9.58 1.06
N GLN A 19 2.40 -9.67 -0.24
CA GLN A 19 2.88 -10.78 -1.08
C GLN A 19 4.36 -10.64 -1.41
N VAL A 20 4.91 -9.43 -1.31
CA VAL A 20 6.30 -9.13 -1.68
C VAL A 20 7.09 -8.61 -0.49
N SER A 21 6.53 -7.71 0.32
CA SER A 21 7.21 -7.18 1.50
C SER A 21 6.29 -7.00 2.70
N ASP A 22 6.65 -7.64 3.82
CA ASP A 22 5.95 -7.49 5.10
C ASP A 22 6.22 -6.11 5.70
N SER A 23 7.41 -5.54 5.50
CA SER A 23 7.74 -4.16 5.90
C SER A 23 6.86 -3.14 5.18
N LEU A 24 6.69 -3.25 3.86
CA LEU A 24 5.82 -2.32 3.12
C LEU A 24 4.34 -2.45 3.56
N LYS A 25 3.87 -3.67 3.80
CA LYS A 25 2.54 -3.89 4.36
C LYS A 25 2.37 -3.21 5.72
N ALA A 26 3.37 -3.32 6.59
CA ALA A 26 3.35 -2.71 7.91
C ALA A 26 3.31 -1.18 7.83
N GLU A 27 4.11 -0.57 6.95
CA GLU A 27 4.11 0.87 6.70
C GLU A 27 2.73 1.36 6.21
N LEU A 28 2.19 0.72 5.17
CA LEU A 28 0.87 1.06 4.63
C LEU A 28 -0.25 0.90 5.67
N GLY A 29 -0.15 -0.13 6.52
CA GLY A 29 -1.08 -0.33 7.63
C GLY A 29 -0.93 0.75 8.71
N ALA A 30 0.30 1.13 9.07
CA ALA A 30 0.54 2.18 10.07
C ALA A 30 -0.02 3.54 9.62
N MET A 31 0.11 3.86 8.32
CA MET A 31 -0.46 5.08 7.74
C MET A 31 -1.98 5.19 7.94
N SER A 32 -2.73 4.08 8.03
CA SER A 32 -4.19 4.14 8.22
C SER A 32 -4.58 4.88 9.51
N MET A 33 -3.72 4.83 10.53
CA MET A 33 -3.94 5.53 11.79
C MET A 33 -3.83 7.05 11.64
N GLU A 34 -3.02 7.53 10.70
CA GLU A 34 -2.75 8.95 10.47
C GLU A 34 -3.80 9.62 9.56
N HIS A 35 -4.57 8.81 8.83
CA HIS A 35 -5.59 9.30 7.90
C HIS A 35 -7.01 9.15 8.47
N ALA A 36 -7.85 10.15 8.18
CA ALA A 36 -9.21 10.23 8.67
C ALA A 36 -10.21 9.43 7.81
N THR A 37 -9.90 9.25 6.52
CA THR A 37 -10.75 8.55 5.55
C THR A 37 -9.91 7.64 4.66
N GLU A 38 -10.56 6.63 4.05
CA GLU A 38 -9.92 5.77 3.05
C GLU A 38 -9.33 6.58 1.89
N ASP A 39 -10.05 7.59 1.40
CA ASP A 39 -9.59 8.45 0.30
C ASP A 39 -8.31 9.21 0.67
N ASP A 40 -8.21 9.70 1.91
CA ASP A 40 -7.02 10.39 2.40
C ASP A 40 -5.85 9.40 2.54
N TRP A 41 -6.14 8.19 3.04
CA TRP A 41 -5.15 7.12 3.11
C TRP A 41 -4.67 6.69 1.72
N LEU A 42 -5.57 6.53 0.74
CA LEU A 42 -5.22 6.17 -0.63
C LEU A 42 -4.33 7.24 -1.27
N ARG A 43 -4.61 8.52 -1.04
CA ARG A 43 -3.74 9.60 -1.55
C ARG A 43 -2.36 9.56 -0.90
N GLY A 44 -2.29 9.42 0.43
CA GLY A 44 -1.02 9.30 1.14
C GLY A 44 -0.22 8.07 0.71
N ALA A 45 -0.89 6.92 0.60
CA ALA A 45 -0.30 5.68 0.11
C ALA A 45 0.22 5.83 -1.33
N TRP A 46 -0.53 6.49 -2.22
CA TRP A 46 -0.06 6.77 -3.57
C TRP A 46 1.22 7.61 -3.56
N GLU A 47 1.26 8.70 -2.78
CA GLU A 47 2.45 9.55 -2.65
C GLU A 47 3.65 8.75 -2.13
N TYR A 48 3.46 7.98 -1.05
CA TYR A 48 4.51 7.13 -0.47
C TYR A 48 5.03 6.07 -1.44
N LEU A 49 4.14 5.44 -2.22
CA LEU A 49 4.53 4.46 -3.24
C LEU A 49 5.30 5.11 -4.40
N GLN A 50 4.98 6.37 -4.76
CA GLN A 50 5.78 7.11 -5.74
C GLN A 50 7.19 7.39 -5.20
N GLU A 51 7.32 7.81 -3.94
CA GLU A 51 8.63 8.03 -3.30
C GLU A 51 9.49 6.75 -3.30
N ILE A 52 8.90 5.60 -2.96
CA ILE A 52 9.59 4.30 -3.03
C ILE A 52 9.99 3.96 -4.46
N ALA A 53 9.13 4.23 -5.45
CA ALA A 53 9.44 3.95 -6.85
C ALA A 53 10.59 4.84 -7.39
N GLU A 54 10.70 6.09 -6.89
CA GLU A 54 11.75 7.04 -7.26
C GLU A 54 13.11 6.70 -6.61
N ALA A 55 13.11 6.18 -5.38
CA ALA A 55 14.31 5.84 -4.62
C ALA A 55 14.20 4.46 -3.92
N PRO A 56 14.06 3.36 -4.67
CA PRO A 56 13.82 2.03 -4.09
C PRO A 56 14.99 1.52 -3.26
N GLU A 57 16.22 1.93 -3.58
CA GLU A 57 17.41 1.57 -2.82
C GLU A 57 17.36 2.10 -1.37
N GLU A 58 16.83 3.31 -1.17
CA GLU A 58 16.73 3.91 0.17
C GLU A 58 15.79 3.11 1.06
N PHE A 59 14.65 2.67 0.51
CA PHE A 59 13.68 1.85 1.23
C PHE A 59 14.25 0.46 1.57
N VAL A 60 14.93 -0.17 0.61
CA VAL A 60 15.58 -1.47 0.80
C VAL A 60 16.68 -1.40 1.86
N GLU A 61 17.51 -0.36 1.84
CA GLU A 61 18.57 -0.15 2.83
C GLU A 61 17.98 0.12 4.22
N PHE A 62 16.98 1.01 4.31
CA PHE A 62 16.35 1.39 5.58
C PHE A 62 15.77 0.19 6.33
N TRP A 63 15.05 -0.69 5.63
CA TRP A 63 14.46 -1.90 6.20
C TRP A 63 15.36 -3.14 6.13
N ASN A 64 16.56 -3.01 5.55
CA ASN A 64 17.48 -4.13 5.31
C ASN A 64 16.82 -5.30 4.54
N LEU A 65 15.99 -4.98 3.54
CA LEU A 65 15.07 -5.93 2.91
C LEU A 65 15.78 -7.08 2.18
N GLU A 66 16.97 -6.85 1.63
CA GLU A 66 17.72 -7.90 0.94
C GLU A 66 18.10 -9.06 1.88
N GLU A 67 18.36 -8.74 3.15
CA GLU A 67 18.73 -9.73 4.16
C GLU A 67 17.50 -10.31 4.87
N GLU A 68 16.56 -9.46 5.29
CA GLU A 68 15.39 -9.86 6.08
C GLU A 68 14.31 -10.54 5.23
N GLU A 69 14.03 -10.00 4.04
CA GLU A 69 12.88 -10.41 3.22
C GLU A 69 13.28 -10.97 1.84
N ARG A 70 14.56 -10.90 1.47
CA ARG A 70 15.09 -11.26 0.14
C ARG A 70 14.47 -10.41 -0.99
N VAL A 71 14.08 -9.18 -0.67
CA VAL A 71 13.49 -8.23 -1.63
C VAL A 71 14.57 -7.27 -2.10
N THR A 72 14.69 -7.15 -3.43
CA THR A 72 15.67 -6.25 -4.09
C THR A 72 15.03 -4.91 -4.45
N ALA A 73 15.86 -3.90 -4.74
CA ALA A 73 15.39 -2.59 -5.19
C ALA A 73 14.52 -2.67 -6.47
N THR A 74 14.85 -3.58 -7.40
CA THR A 74 13.99 -3.81 -8.58
C THR A 74 12.61 -4.35 -8.18
N MET A 75 12.56 -5.34 -7.29
CA MET A 75 11.29 -5.94 -6.86
C MET A 75 10.40 -4.93 -6.12
N ILE A 76 10.97 -4.11 -5.24
CA ILE A 76 10.19 -3.10 -4.52
C ILE A 76 9.73 -1.97 -5.44
N SER A 77 10.56 -1.56 -6.41
CA SER A 77 10.20 -0.52 -7.38
C SER A 77 9.03 -0.99 -8.28
N GLU A 78 9.11 -2.20 -8.83
CA GLU A 78 8.04 -2.79 -9.64
C GLU A 78 6.75 -2.93 -8.83
N LEU A 79 6.84 -3.43 -7.59
CA LEU A 79 5.70 -3.50 -6.69
C LEU A 79 5.09 -2.13 -6.40
N ALA A 80 5.91 -1.12 -6.12
CA ALA A 80 5.44 0.22 -5.78
C ALA A 80 4.68 0.86 -6.95
N VAL A 81 5.18 0.70 -8.18
CA VAL A 81 4.49 1.15 -9.40
C VAL A 81 3.14 0.43 -9.59
N ASP A 82 3.12 -0.89 -9.40
CA ASP A 82 1.90 -1.69 -9.53
C ASP A 82 0.85 -1.33 -8.47
N LEU A 83 1.28 -1.14 -7.21
CA LEU A 83 0.42 -0.72 -6.12
C LEU A 83 -0.09 0.71 -6.33
N ALA A 84 0.75 1.65 -6.76
CA ALA A 84 0.32 3.02 -7.06
C ALA A 84 -0.76 3.02 -8.16
N SER A 85 -0.56 2.24 -9.22
CA SER A 85 -1.54 2.05 -10.29
C SER A 85 -2.84 1.42 -9.78
N GLN A 86 -2.77 0.52 -8.80
CA GLN A 86 -3.96 -0.04 -8.16
C GLN A 86 -4.70 1.02 -7.33
N VAL A 87 -3.98 1.79 -6.52
CA VAL A 87 -4.52 2.88 -5.70
C VAL A 87 -5.26 3.92 -6.57
N GLU A 88 -4.70 4.30 -7.71
CA GLU A 88 -5.37 5.20 -8.67
C GLU A 88 -6.70 4.64 -9.16
N LYS A 89 -6.76 3.33 -9.45
CA LYS A 89 -8.02 2.67 -9.84
C LYS A 89 -9.03 2.70 -8.69
N VAL A 90 -8.60 2.47 -7.45
CA VAL A 90 -9.49 2.57 -6.29
C VAL A 90 -10.03 3.99 -6.15
N LEU A 91 -9.16 5.00 -6.23
CA LEU A 91 -9.55 6.42 -6.16
C LEU A 91 -10.51 6.82 -7.29
N ALA A 92 -10.34 6.26 -8.49
CA ALA A 92 -11.24 6.50 -9.62
C ALA A 92 -12.61 5.81 -9.45
N THR A 93 -12.69 4.74 -8.66
CA THR A 93 -13.95 4.07 -8.32
C THR A 93 -14.68 4.84 -7.20
N PRO A 94 -15.97 5.18 -7.36
CA PRO A 94 -16.75 5.80 -6.29
C PRO A 94 -16.80 4.92 -5.04
N MET A 95 -16.75 5.51 -3.85
CA MET A 95 -16.76 4.78 -2.56
C MET A 95 -17.88 3.73 -2.44
N ALA A 96 -19.05 4.00 -3.01
CA ALA A 96 -20.19 3.07 -3.00
C ALA A 96 -19.97 1.79 -3.82
N GLU A 97 -18.99 1.77 -4.73
CA GLU A 97 -18.68 0.67 -5.65
C GLU A 97 -17.38 -0.06 -5.28
N ARG A 98 -16.66 0.39 -4.25
CA ARG A 98 -15.36 -0.19 -3.84
C ARG A 98 -15.47 -1.51 -3.06
N GLY A 99 -16.70 -1.92 -2.74
CA GLY A 99 -16.99 -3.11 -1.94
C GLY A 99 -16.71 -2.90 -0.46
N PHE A 100 -17.60 -3.34 0.40
CA PHE A 100 -17.34 -3.50 1.84
C PHE A 100 -17.67 -4.95 2.16
N GLU A 101 -16.88 -5.63 2.99
CA GLU A 101 -17.24 -6.96 3.45
C GLU A 101 -18.64 -6.89 4.09
N GLU A 102 -19.64 -7.51 3.46
CA GLU A 102 -20.88 -7.84 4.16
C GLU A 102 -20.47 -8.81 5.27
N MET A 103 -20.44 -8.33 6.52
CA MET A 103 -20.31 -9.23 7.67
C MET A 103 -21.54 -10.15 7.67
N GLU A 104 -21.37 -11.39 7.16
CA GLU A 104 -22.33 -12.50 7.36
C GLU A 104 -22.39 -12.94 8.83
#